data_AF-A0A9J7Z8E0-F1
#
_entry.id   AF-A0A9J7Z8E0-F1
#
_cell.length_a   1.000
_cell.length_b   1.000
_cell.length_c   1.000
_cell.angle_alpha   90.00
_cell.angle_beta   90.00
_cell.angle_gamma   90.00
#
_symmetry.space_group_name_H-M   'P 1'
#
loop_
_entity.id
_entity.type
_entity.pdbx_description
1 polymer ?
#
loop_
_entity_poly.entity_id
_entity_poly.type
_entity_poly.pdbx_seq_one_letter_code
_entity_poly.pdbx_strand_id
1 'polypeptide(L)'
;YIFFLYFLSNKCNLDEQKKLLSKTLKIKSCDGKNIGTYSTASLLALSIIDLCETFYCHLGVNVPDHAMTFRSLCNLLQDSVTPFVVSVHAKECADPVLVINLTLVCQATLTIRIIGLLQKCTQVFPQRTESLTNSDLPQSLPVVVIFKDFEAFNSQVLQDFILICSRYTQELPFIFIFGIATSPSAIQHRLPHSVSSLLCIEVFHSLSCTQHLASVFDKLILNSQFPFKLSSRVIQVLVGIFLYHDFSVQNFVKGLQFSMLEHFKSQPLSMLCCQKQEALLSAKTLSKKNVERIRHLPSFMRYVETQEPQEQVQLLTNDEHVKEVCQQLLKNLHKYHKNYYPILQCLHSLTSSLPKFPLGKHIRELHVSCIEKNLWETEEYDSTLLEKESRRTKRMNPFEVLRSQVIEFIDSLVREYLTPAELQPLNEVCYYNSSGVLRQRLNVTPRTSIQAALSHPFYYLQNESLKTDAGTISSAAPDLCIVYKLHLECGRLINLYDWLEAFLTVMSAAEDQDTNSEECGKYDSLKHARFIQAVSEMEFLGFIKSTKQKTDHVARLTWGGC
;
A
#
# COMPACT_ATOMS: atom_id res chain seq x y z
N TYR A 1 12.24 15.23 3.60
CA TYR A 1 13.69 15.52 3.51
C TYR A 1 14.54 14.45 4.21
N ILE A 2 14.27 14.09 5.48
CA ILE A 2 14.98 12.99 6.19
C ILE A 2 14.70 11.59 5.59
N PHE A 3 13.48 11.36 5.07
CA PHE A 3 13.12 10.14 4.33
C PHE A 3 13.88 9.95 3.01
N PHE A 4 14.36 11.03 2.39
CA PHE A 4 15.03 11.01 1.08
C PHE A 4 16.54 10.77 1.23
N LEU A 5 17.14 11.23 2.34
CA LEU A 5 18.55 11.00 2.68
C LEU A 5 18.80 9.60 3.26
N TYR A 6 17.82 9.00 3.95
CA TYR A 6 17.98 7.65 4.51
C TYR A 6 17.78 6.53 3.48
N PHE A 7 17.00 6.79 2.41
CA PHE A 7 16.79 5.86 1.30
C PHE A 7 18.07 5.61 0.48
N LEU A 8 19.01 6.58 0.47
CA LEU A 8 20.31 6.47 -0.18
C LEU A 8 21.37 5.72 0.65
N SER A 9 21.17 5.52 1.97
CA SER A 9 22.20 5.00 2.88
C SER A 9 22.30 3.47 2.90
N ASN A 10 21.24 2.73 2.57
CA ASN A 10 21.28 1.27 2.52
C ASN A 10 21.72 0.75 1.14
N LYS A 11 22.99 0.95 0.84
CA LYS A 11 23.74 0.25 -0.20
C LYS A 11 24.06 -1.16 0.30
N CYS A 12 23.54 -2.19 -0.34
CA CYS A 12 24.25 -3.48 -0.41
C CYS A 12 23.77 -4.43 -1.52
N ASN A 13 22.76 -4.10 -2.33
CA ASN A 13 22.37 -5.00 -3.44
C ASN A 13 22.09 -4.27 -4.76
N LEU A 14 21.48 -3.07 -4.67
CA LEU A 14 21.33 -2.20 -5.84
C LEU A 14 22.70 -1.71 -6.37
N ASP A 15 23.72 -1.54 -5.52
CA ASP A 15 25.06 -1.11 -5.95
C ASP A 15 25.85 -2.21 -6.68
N GLU A 16 25.61 -3.49 -6.38
CA GLU A 16 26.17 -4.63 -7.13
C GLU A 16 25.46 -4.80 -8.47
N GLN A 17 24.13 -4.73 -8.50
CA GLN A 17 23.39 -4.68 -9.76
C GLN A 17 23.73 -3.43 -10.57
N LYS A 18 23.98 -2.27 -9.95
CA LYS A 18 24.49 -1.05 -10.60
C LYS A 18 25.89 -1.24 -11.15
N LYS A 19 26.81 -1.88 -10.42
CA LYS A 19 28.16 -2.18 -10.93
C LYS A 19 28.11 -3.20 -12.05
N LEU A 20 27.18 -4.17 -12.01
CA LEU A 20 26.99 -5.15 -13.06
C LEU A 20 26.38 -4.48 -14.30
N LEU A 21 25.23 -3.79 -14.21
CA LEU A 21 24.63 -3.07 -15.33
C LEU A 21 25.57 -2.01 -15.93
N SER A 22 26.22 -1.18 -15.10
CA SER A 22 27.16 -0.17 -15.60
C SER A 22 28.45 -0.78 -16.13
N LYS A 23 28.93 -1.93 -15.62
CA LYS A 23 30.03 -2.68 -16.25
C LYS A 23 29.58 -3.30 -17.55
N THR A 24 28.44 -3.97 -17.63
CA THR A 24 27.95 -4.60 -18.87
C THR A 24 27.71 -3.56 -19.96
N LEU A 25 27.11 -2.42 -19.62
CA LEU A 25 26.89 -1.29 -20.54
C LEU A 25 28.21 -0.59 -20.94
N LYS A 26 29.18 -0.45 -20.02
CA LYS A 26 30.50 0.15 -20.35
C LYS A 26 31.43 -0.79 -21.12
N ILE A 27 31.46 -2.08 -20.77
CA ILE A 27 32.32 -3.10 -21.39
C ILE A 27 31.93 -3.25 -22.87
N LYS A 28 30.64 -3.29 -23.20
CA LYS A 28 30.19 -3.37 -24.60
C LYS A 28 30.42 -2.10 -25.42
N SER A 29 30.49 -0.91 -24.79
CA SER A 29 30.87 0.32 -25.50
C SER A 29 32.35 0.38 -25.91
N CYS A 30 33.21 -0.45 -25.30
CA CYS A 30 34.66 -0.38 -25.47
C CYS A 30 35.25 -1.54 -26.31
N ASP A 31 34.58 -2.69 -26.41
CA ASP A 31 35.13 -3.86 -27.11
C ASP A 31 34.86 -3.85 -28.62
N GLY A 32 35.54 -2.93 -29.32
CA GLY A 32 35.79 -3.01 -30.76
C GLY A 32 37.08 -3.75 -31.12
N LYS A 33 37.94 -4.12 -30.14
CA LYS A 33 39.23 -4.76 -30.40
C LYS A 33 39.67 -5.64 -29.22
N ASN A 34 39.37 -6.93 -29.30
CA ASN A 34 40.17 -8.08 -28.83
C ASN A 34 39.27 -9.20 -28.31
N ILE A 35 38.96 -10.17 -29.18
CA ILE A 35 38.50 -11.48 -28.72
C ILE A 35 39.35 -12.55 -29.41
N GLY A 36 40.17 -13.22 -28.60
CA GLY A 36 40.92 -14.39 -29.00
C GLY A 36 40.02 -15.60 -29.25
N THR A 37 40.31 -16.29 -30.35
CA THR A 37 40.09 -17.72 -30.63
C THR A 37 38.87 -18.38 -29.98
N TYR A 38 37.69 -18.17 -30.57
CA TYR A 38 36.60 -19.13 -30.53
C TYR A 38 36.09 -19.38 -31.97
N SER A 39 35.93 -20.66 -32.30
CA SER A 39 35.28 -21.27 -33.47
C SER A 39 34.67 -20.29 -34.49
N THR A 40 35.37 -20.12 -35.61
CA THR A 40 35.11 -19.13 -36.68
C THR A 40 33.86 -19.38 -37.53
N ALA A 41 33.05 -20.41 -37.26
CA ALA A 41 31.87 -20.72 -38.08
C ALA A 41 30.55 -20.18 -37.50
N SER A 42 30.46 -19.92 -36.19
CA SER A 42 29.22 -19.49 -35.53
C SER A 42 29.13 -17.97 -35.31
N LEU A 43 30.28 -17.27 -35.34
CA LEU A 43 30.38 -15.81 -35.13
C LEU A 43 30.08 -14.99 -36.40
N LEU A 44 30.27 -15.55 -37.59
CA LEU A 44 30.04 -14.84 -38.86
C LEU A 44 28.55 -14.67 -39.22
N ALA A 45 27.63 -15.41 -38.57
CA ALA A 45 26.19 -15.26 -38.79
C ALA A 45 25.54 -14.22 -37.88
N LEU A 46 26.20 -13.84 -36.77
CA LEU A 46 25.71 -12.84 -35.81
C LEU A 46 26.23 -11.42 -36.11
N SER A 47 27.25 -11.27 -36.97
CA SER A 47 27.86 -9.99 -37.32
C SER A 47 27.11 -9.21 -38.42
N ILE A 48 25.91 -9.63 -38.81
CA ILE A 48 25.13 -9.01 -39.92
C ILE A 48 23.73 -8.56 -39.46
N ILE A 49 23.31 -8.87 -38.23
CA ILE A 49 21.99 -8.50 -37.73
C ILE A 49 22.14 -7.47 -36.62
N ASP A 50 21.78 -6.22 -36.93
CA ASP A 50 21.74 -5.13 -35.95
C ASP A 50 20.56 -5.34 -35.00
N LEU A 51 20.82 -6.02 -33.89
CA LEU A 51 19.84 -6.25 -32.84
C LEU A 51 19.74 -5.04 -31.91
N CYS A 52 18.51 -4.65 -31.55
CA CYS A 52 18.31 -3.67 -30.48
C CYS A 52 18.52 -4.35 -29.12
N GLU A 53 19.41 -3.81 -28.29
CA GLU A 53 19.59 -4.31 -26.92
C GLU A 53 18.34 -4.02 -26.11
N THR A 54 17.78 -5.06 -25.47
CA THR A 54 16.50 -4.98 -24.79
C THR A 54 16.59 -5.60 -23.40
N PHE A 55 16.21 -4.82 -22.40
CA PHE A 55 16.15 -5.24 -21.02
C PHE A 55 14.70 -5.49 -20.61
N TYR A 56 14.42 -6.71 -20.19
CA TYR A 56 13.16 -7.08 -19.56
C TYR A 56 13.27 -6.84 -18.05
N CYS A 57 12.34 -6.08 -17.48
CA CYS A 57 12.24 -5.88 -16.04
C CYS A 57 10.94 -6.50 -15.51
N HIS A 58 11.05 -7.60 -14.77
CA HIS A 58 9.94 -8.20 -14.05
C HIS A 58 9.62 -7.36 -12.82
N LEU A 59 8.46 -6.72 -12.83
CA LEU A 59 8.06 -5.75 -11.82
C LEU A 59 6.92 -6.26 -10.91
N GLY A 60 6.19 -7.29 -11.31
CA GLY A 60 4.98 -7.74 -10.60
C GLY A 60 3.79 -6.78 -10.80
N VAL A 61 2.65 -7.11 -10.20
CA VAL A 61 1.31 -6.50 -10.47
C VAL A 61 1.18 -5.01 -10.08
N ASN A 62 2.18 -4.41 -9.42
CA ASN A 62 2.04 -3.12 -8.72
C ASN A 62 2.43 -1.88 -9.52
N VAL A 63 1.58 -1.51 -10.47
CA VAL A 63 1.71 -0.30 -11.32
C VAL A 63 2.11 1.00 -10.58
N PRO A 64 1.53 1.37 -9.41
CA PRO A 64 1.84 2.68 -8.81
C PRO A 64 3.26 2.77 -8.21
N ASP A 65 3.80 1.67 -7.70
CA ASP A 65 5.15 1.63 -7.10
C ASP A 65 6.23 1.68 -8.20
N HIS A 66 5.93 1.09 -9.35
CA HIS A 66 6.84 1.10 -10.51
C HIS A 66 7.09 2.51 -11.04
N ALA A 67 6.12 3.42 -10.95
CA ALA A 67 6.31 4.79 -11.39
C ALA A 67 7.46 5.50 -10.63
N MET A 68 7.59 5.27 -9.32
CA MET A 68 8.70 5.82 -8.52
C MET A 68 10.03 5.11 -8.82
N THR A 69 9.99 3.79 -8.98
CA THR A 69 11.17 2.99 -9.35
C THR A 69 11.72 3.43 -10.70
N PHE A 70 10.86 3.57 -11.71
CA PHE A 70 11.23 4.03 -13.04
C PHE A 70 11.72 5.48 -13.05
N ARG A 71 11.13 6.37 -12.25
CA ARG A 71 11.64 7.73 -12.12
C ARG A 71 13.06 7.75 -11.54
N SER A 72 13.31 6.93 -10.52
CA SER A 72 14.64 6.79 -9.93
C SER A 72 15.63 6.18 -10.92
N LEU A 73 15.20 5.19 -11.70
CA LEU A 73 15.98 4.58 -12.77
C LEU A 73 16.32 5.60 -13.86
N CYS A 74 15.36 6.42 -14.31
CA CYS A 74 15.60 7.48 -15.29
C CYS A 74 16.68 8.45 -14.82
N ASN A 75 16.56 8.97 -13.59
CA ASN A 75 17.54 9.90 -13.04
C ASN A 75 18.94 9.25 -12.96
N LEU A 76 19.01 7.99 -12.49
CA LEU A 76 20.27 7.27 -12.40
C LEU A 76 20.92 7.02 -13.76
N LEU A 77 20.13 6.68 -14.79
CA LEU A 77 20.62 6.46 -16.14
C LEU A 77 21.08 7.78 -16.78
N GLN A 78 20.36 8.87 -16.54
CA GLN A 78 20.74 10.23 -16.95
C GLN A 78 22.07 10.67 -16.35
N ASP A 79 22.33 10.33 -15.09
CA ASP A 79 23.55 10.71 -14.39
C ASP A 79 24.76 9.83 -14.75
N SER A 80 24.55 8.55 -15.11
CA SER A 80 25.63 7.56 -15.17
C SER A 80 25.93 6.95 -16.54
N VAL A 81 24.96 6.91 -17.45
CA VAL A 81 25.07 6.22 -18.75
C VAL A 81 24.88 7.20 -19.90
N THR A 82 23.68 7.78 -20.04
CA THR A 82 23.40 8.74 -21.12
C THR A 82 22.38 9.79 -20.70
N PRO A 83 22.53 11.05 -21.16
CA PRO A 83 21.51 12.08 -20.94
C PRO A 83 20.21 11.80 -21.73
N PHE A 84 20.24 10.86 -22.68
CA PHE A 84 19.14 10.54 -23.59
C PHE A 84 18.29 9.38 -23.06
N VAL A 85 17.52 9.63 -22.01
CA VAL A 85 16.56 8.66 -21.44
C VAL A 85 15.14 9.18 -21.63
N VAL A 86 14.31 8.40 -22.33
CA VAL A 86 12.90 8.71 -22.59
C VAL A 86 12.03 7.64 -21.92
N SER A 87 10.99 8.07 -21.21
CA SER A 87 10.03 7.16 -20.59
C SER A 87 8.66 7.33 -21.22
N VAL A 88 8.10 6.24 -21.74
CA VAL A 88 6.88 6.23 -22.55
C VAL A 88 5.75 5.54 -21.80
N HIS A 89 4.55 6.13 -21.86
CA HIS A 89 3.32 5.59 -21.28
C HIS A 89 2.35 5.13 -22.37
N ALA A 90 1.71 3.97 -22.17
CA ALA A 90 0.76 3.43 -23.15
C ALA A 90 -0.42 4.37 -23.45
N LYS A 91 -0.89 5.12 -22.44
CA LYS A 91 -1.99 6.10 -22.58
C LYS A 91 -1.66 7.26 -23.52
N GLU A 92 -0.37 7.57 -23.68
CA GLU A 92 0.12 8.66 -24.52
C GLU A 92 0.47 8.18 -25.93
N CYS A 93 0.24 6.91 -26.25
CA CYS A 93 0.74 6.26 -27.46
C CYS A 93 -0.38 5.54 -28.20
N ALA A 94 -1.27 6.33 -28.80
CA ALA A 94 -2.30 5.82 -29.70
C ALA A 94 -1.75 5.51 -31.11
N ASP A 95 -0.80 6.32 -31.60
CA ASP A 95 -0.22 6.21 -32.94
C ASP A 95 1.32 6.07 -32.89
N PRO A 96 1.94 5.28 -33.79
CA PRO A 96 3.39 5.09 -33.83
C PRO A 96 4.15 6.38 -34.17
N VAL A 97 3.55 7.26 -34.99
CA VAL A 97 4.09 8.59 -35.30
C VAL A 97 4.16 9.47 -34.06
N LEU A 98 3.21 9.32 -33.13
CA LEU A 98 3.20 10.05 -31.86
C LEU A 98 4.30 9.57 -30.93
N VAL A 99 4.59 8.25 -30.90
CA VAL A 99 5.71 7.68 -30.13
C VAL A 99 7.05 8.18 -30.67
N ILE A 100 7.20 8.18 -31.99
CA ILE A 100 8.40 8.66 -32.68
C ILE A 100 8.56 10.16 -32.47
N ASN A 101 7.49 10.95 -32.59
CA ASN A 101 7.50 12.38 -32.27
C ASN A 101 7.78 12.64 -30.78
N LEU A 102 7.26 11.85 -29.84
CA LEU A 102 7.60 12.01 -28.41
C LEU A 102 9.09 11.74 -28.17
N THR A 103 9.64 10.72 -28.82
CA THR A 103 11.05 10.32 -28.70
C THR A 103 11.97 11.36 -29.35
N LEU A 104 11.61 11.89 -30.53
CA LEU A 104 12.31 12.94 -31.28
C LEU A 104 12.14 14.34 -30.67
N VAL A 105 10.98 14.69 -30.12
CA VAL A 105 10.74 15.99 -29.46
C VAL A 105 11.49 16.06 -28.13
N CYS A 106 11.62 14.94 -27.41
CA CYS A 106 12.51 14.85 -26.24
C CYS A 106 13.99 15.01 -26.63
N GLN A 107 14.42 14.46 -27.78
CA GLN A 107 15.74 14.77 -28.35
C GLN A 107 15.86 16.28 -28.64
N ALA A 108 14.89 16.88 -29.35
CA ALA A 108 14.93 18.27 -29.79
C ALA A 108 14.99 19.27 -28.62
N THR A 109 14.18 19.07 -27.56
CA THR A 109 14.17 19.96 -26.39
C THR A 109 15.41 19.82 -25.49
N LEU A 110 16.04 18.63 -25.42
CA LEU A 110 17.34 18.48 -24.76
C LEU A 110 18.50 19.05 -25.60
N THR A 111 18.50 18.86 -26.93
CA THR A 111 19.50 19.50 -27.81
C THR A 111 19.41 21.02 -27.75
N ILE A 112 18.22 21.62 -27.67
CA ILE A 112 18.05 23.08 -27.51
C ILE A 112 18.60 23.54 -26.14
N ARG A 113 18.43 22.75 -25.06
CA ARG A 113 19.00 23.08 -23.74
C ARG A 113 20.52 22.96 -23.70
N ILE A 114 21.10 21.97 -24.39
CA ILE A 114 22.56 21.78 -24.47
C ILE A 114 23.20 22.84 -25.38
N ILE A 115 22.58 23.17 -26.51
CA ILE A 115 23.01 24.26 -27.40
C ILE A 115 22.89 25.63 -26.70
N GLY A 116 21.82 25.85 -25.92
CA GLY A 116 21.64 27.08 -25.12
C GLY A 116 22.60 27.21 -23.93
N LEU A 117 23.04 26.08 -23.34
CA LEU A 117 24.10 26.05 -22.32
C LEU A 117 25.49 26.27 -22.94
N LEU A 118 25.75 25.75 -24.14
CA LEU A 118 26.99 25.98 -24.89
C LEU A 118 27.10 27.43 -25.41
N GLN A 119 25.98 28.08 -25.77
CA GLN A 119 25.97 29.49 -26.19
C GLN A 119 26.17 30.48 -25.04
N LYS A 120 25.88 30.12 -23.77
CA LYS A 120 26.19 30.98 -22.62
C LYS A 120 27.66 30.93 -22.21
N CYS A 121 28.41 29.92 -22.64
CA CYS A 121 29.84 29.80 -22.38
C CYS A 121 30.72 30.56 -23.40
N THR A 122 30.14 31.19 -24.44
CA THR A 122 30.88 31.85 -25.54
C THR A 122 30.93 33.38 -25.47
N GLN A 123 30.76 33.99 -24.28
CA GLN A 123 30.92 35.45 -24.08
C GLN A 123 32.18 35.87 -23.33
N VAL A 124 33.27 35.10 -23.41
CA VAL A 124 34.60 35.58 -22.97
C VAL A 124 35.66 35.22 -24.02
N PHE A 125 35.94 36.22 -24.87
CA PHE A 125 37.13 36.42 -25.70
C PHE A 125 37.34 35.61 -27.01
N PRO A 126 38.00 36.23 -28.03
CA PRO A 126 37.61 36.10 -29.44
C PRO A 126 38.70 35.47 -30.34
N GLN A 127 38.31 35.23 -31.59
CA GLN A 127 39.14 34.99 -32.79
C GLN A 127 39.87 33.64 -32.87
N ARG A 128 39.25 32.69 -33.56
CA ARG A 128 39.81 32.03 -34.75
C ARG A 128 38.72 31.26 -35.48
N THR A 129 38.41 31.73 -36.69
CA THR A 129 37.66 31.03 -37.71
C THR A 129 38.50 29.87 -38.21
N GLU A 130 38.27 28.68 -37.66
CA GLU A 130 38.66 27.42 -38.30
C GLU A 130 37.42 26.53 -38.38
N SER A 131 37.12 26.09 -39.59
CA SER A 131 36.07 25.14 -39.92
C SER A 131 36.22 23.88 -39.09
N LEU A 132 35.31 23.67 -38.14
CA LEU A 132 35.20 22.42 -37.40
C LEU A 132 34.73 21.33 -38.36
N THR A 133 35.70 20.54 -38.82
CA THR A 133 35.50 19.24 -39.45
C THR A 133 34.76 18.29 -38.51
N ASN A 134 33.93 17.41 -39.07
CA ASN A 134 33.04 16.42 -38.44
C ASN A 134 33.69 15.38 -37.49
N SER A 135 34.82 15.66 -36.83
CA SER A 135 35.63 14.65 -36.14
C SER A 135 35.57 14.66 -34.60
N ASP A 136 34.78 15.54 -33.97
CA ASP A 136 34.73 15.66 -32.49
C ASP A 136 33.31 15.51 -31.89
N LEU A 137 32.49 14.59 -32.41
CA LEU A 137 31.33 14.09 -31.66
C LEU A 137 31.76 12.83 -30.87
N PRO A 138 31.66 12.82 -29.53
CA PRO A 138 32.01 11.65 -28.75
C PRO A 138 31.11 10.47 -29.12
N GLN A 139 31.70 9.26 -29.12
CA GLN A 139 31.08 7.93 -29.32
C GLN A 139 29.56 7.93 -29.15
N SER A 140 28.84 7.40 -30.15
CA SER A 140 27.37 7.38 -30.23
C SER A 140 26.72 6.97 -28.90
N LEU A 141 26.23 7.96 -28.16
CA LEU A 141 25.60 7.74 -26.85
C LEU A 141 24.28 6.98 -27.06
N PRO A 142 24.05 5.84 -26.38
CA PRO A 142 22.83 5.07 -26.54
C PRO A 142 21.57 5.82 -26.09
N VAL A 143 20.51 5.69 -26.89
CA VAL A 143 19.19 6.22 -26.59
C VAL A 143 18.41 5.16 -25.82
N VAL A 144 18.10 5.44 -24.55
CA VAL A 144 17.35 4.52 -23.70
C VAL A 144 15.87 4.87 -23.72
N VAL A 145 15.03 3.93 -24.17
CA VAL A 145 13.57 4.08 -24.20
C VAL A 145 12.94 3.10 -23.20
N ILE A 146 12.24 3.64 -22.21
CA ILE A 146 11.62 2.89 -21.12
C ILE A 146 10.11 2.80 -21.34
N PHE A 147 9.61 1.59 -21.55
CA PHE A 147 8.18 1.28 -21.65
C PHE A 147 7.67 0.83 -20.27
N LYS A 148 6.98 1.70 -19.55
CA LYS A 148 6.58 1.41 -18.15
C LYS A 148 5.54 0.31 -18.02
N ASP A 149 4.57 0.29 -18.94
CA ASP A 149 3.42 -0.62 -18.93
C ASP A 149 3.31 -1.37 -20.26
N PHE A 150 4.27 -2.27 -20.55
CA PHE A 150 4.36 -2.97 -21.84
C PHE A 150 3.03 -3.65 -22.26
N GLU A 151 2.31 -4.21 -21.29
CA GLU A 151 1.05 -4.95 -21.51
C GLU A 151 -0.10 -4.06 -21.99
N ALA A 152 -0.07 -2.76 -21.68
CA ALA A 152 -1.11 -1.80 -22.03
C ALA A 152 -0.91 -1.17 -23.42
N PHE A 153 0.24 -1.37 -24.07
CA PHE A 153 0.48 -0.85 -25.41
C PHE A 153 -0.29 -1.65 -26.47
N ASN A 154 -0.70 -0.95 -27.53
CA ASN A 154 -1.20 -1.60 -28.74
C ASN A 154 -0.06 -2.39 -29.41
N SER A 155 -0.32 -3.67 -29.69
CA SER A 155 0.65 -4.57 -30.33
C SER A 155 1.14 -4.07 -31.69
N GLN A 156 0.27 -3.47 -32.52
CA GLN A 156 0.67 -2.99 -33.85
C GLN A 156 1.64 -1.81 -33.75
N VAL A 157 1.31 -0.83 -32.90
CA VAL A 157 2.14 0.36 -32.66
C VAL A 157 3.53 -0.03 -32.16
N LEU A 158 3.60 -0.98 -31.22
CA LEU A 158 4.87 -1.46 -30.67
C LEU A 158 5.71 -2.21 -31.72
N GLN A 159 5.07 -3.05 -32.55
CA GLN A 159 5.74 -3.77 -33.64
C GLN A 159 6.33 -2.80 -34.66
N ASP A 160 5.53 -1.85 -35.14
CA ASP A 160 5.97 -0.85 -36.11
C ASP A 160 7.11 0.00 -35.54
N PHE A 161 7.01 0.42 -34.28
CA PHE A 161 8.06 1.19 -33.60
C PHE A 161 9.39 0.43 -33.54
N ILE A 162 9.36 -0.85 -33.14
CA ILE A 162 10.58 -1.68 -33.05
C ILE A 162 11.17 -1.90 -34.45
N LEU A 163 10.34 -2.17 -35.45
CA LEU A 163 10.78 -2.34 -36.85
C LEU A 163 11.43 -1.06 -37.40
N ILE A 164 10.86 0.10 -37.09
CA ILE A 164 11.42 1.40 -37.48
C ILE A 164 12.78 1.59 -36.78
N CYS A 165 12.85 1.40 -35.46
CA CYS A 165 14.09 1.57 -34.71
C CYS A 165 15.21 0.63 -35.19
N SER A 166 14.87 -0.63 -35.50
CA SER A 166 15.82 -1.63 -36.01
C SER A 166 16.50 -1.18 -37.33
N ARG A 167 15.83 -0.36 -38.15
CA ARG A 167 16.43 0.19 -39.38
C ARG A 167 17.43 1.31 -39.11
N TYR A 168 17.32 2.01 -37.98
CA TYR A 168 18.17 3.13 -37.60
C TYR A 168 19.25 2.75 -36.57
N THR A 169 19.39 1.46 -36.23
CA THR A 169 20.36 0.98 -35.23
C THR A 169 21.81 1.37 -35.56
N GLN A 170 22.15 1.47 -36.86
CA GLN A 170 23.49 1.88 -37.32
C GLN A 170 23.81 3.36 -37.05
N GLU A 171 22.79 4.21 -37.01
CA GLU A 171 22.94 5.65 -36.76
C GLU A 171 22.73 5.99 -35.27
N LEU A 172 21.82 5.28 -34.60
CA LEU A 172 21.45 5.48 -33.21
C LEU A 172 21.38 4.15 -32.46
N PRO A 173 22.25 3.91 -31.46
CA PRO A 173 22.15 2.71 -30.64
C PRO A 173 20.94 2.80 -29.71
N PHE A 174 19.88 2.04 -30.01
CA PHE A 174 18.67 1.97 -29.20
C PHE A 174 18.77 0.89 -28.11
N ILE A 175 18.44 1.28 -26.89
CA ILE A 175 18.28 0.37 -25.76
C ILE A 175 16.84 0.44 -25.27
N PHE A 176 16.13 -0.69 -25.25
CA PHE A 176 14.76 -0.78 -24.78
C PHE A 176 14.68 -1.34 -23.36
N ILE A 177 13.89 -0.74 -22.48
CA ILE A 177 13.58 -1.29 -21.16
C ILE A 177 12.07 -1.57 -21.09
N PHE A 178 11.69 -2.84 -20.98
CA PHE A 178 10.29 -3.26 -20.88
C PHE A 178 9.91 -3.51 -19.42
N GLY A 179 9.01 -2.69 -18.90
CA GLY A 179 8.31 -2.92 -17.65
C GLY A 179 7.16 -3.89 -17.85
N ILE A 180 7.31 -5.11 -17.34
CA ILE A 180 6.29 -6.15 -17.45
C ILE A 180 5.87 -6.62 -16.06
N ALA A 181 4.56 -6.64 -15.85
CA ALA A 181 3.96 -7.01 -14.58
C ALA A 181 3.81 -8.53 -14.42
N THR A 182 3.44 -9.24 -15.49
CA THR A 182 3.03 -10.65 -15.38
C THR A 182 4.16 -11.66 -15.55
N SER A 183 4.56 -11.98 -16.77
CA SER A 183 5.59 -12.99 -17.05
C SER A 183 6.22 -12.75 -18.42
N PRO A 184 7.38 -13.37 -18.71
CA PRO A 184 8.02 -13.22 -20.02
C PRO A 184 7.17 -13.68 -21.20
N SER A 185 6.15 -14.52 -21.00
CA SER A 185 5.23 -14.93 -22.07
C SER A 185 4.40 -13.77 -22.63
N ALA A 186 4.23 -12.68 -21.87
CA ALA A 186 3.55 -11.47 -22.35
C ALA A 186 4.25 -10.88 -23.60
N ILE A 187 5.59 -11.00 -23.69
CA ILE A 187 6.35 -10.59 -24.87
C ILE A 187 5.99 -11.47 -26.06
N GLN A 188 5.97 -12.80 -25.87
CA GLN A 188 5.68 -13.77 -26.93
C GLN A 188 4.25 -13.63 -27.46
N HIS A 189 3.30 -13.23 -26.62
CA HIS A 189 1.91 -13.00 -27.04
C HIS A 189 1.69 -11.64 -27.73
N ARG A 190 2.53 -10.63 -27.46
CA ARG A 190 2.38 -9.27 -28.01
C ARG A 190 3.25 -9.02 -29.24
N LEU A 191 4.43 -9.62 -29.29
CA LEU A 191 5.38 -9.49 -30.38
C LEU A 191 5.48 -10.80 -31.18
N PRO A 192 5.21 -10.80 -32.49
CA PRO A 192 5.42 -11.96 -33.33
C PRO A 192 6.91 -12.31 -33.39
N HIS A 193 7.21 -13.57 -33.73
CA HIS A 193 8.59 -14.06 -33.82
C HIS A 193 9.49 -13.22 -34.74
N SER A 194 8.94 -12.63 -35.80
CA SER A 194 9.66 -11.76 -36.73
C SER A 194 10.20 -10.47 -36.10
N VAL A 195 9.51 -9.94 -35.08
CA VAL A 195 9.95 -8.74 -34.35
C VAL A 195 10.79 -9.14 -33.13
N SER A 196 10.41 -10.23 -32.46
CA SER A 196 11.16 -10.76 -31.31
C SER A 196 12.59 -11.13 -31.68
N SER A 197 12.83 -11.66 -32.89
CA SER A 197 14.17 -11.97 -33.39
C SER A 197 15.08 -10.75 -33.59
N LEU A 198 14.53 -9.52 -33.61
CA LEU A 198 15.29 -8.28 -33.74
C LEU A 198 15.75 -7.73 -32.38
N LEU A 199 15.30 -8.34 -31.28
CA LEU A 199 15.59 -7.91 -29.92
C LEU A 199 16.57 -8.87 -29.26
N CYS A 200 17.62 -8.34 -28.64
CA CYS A 200 18.46 -9.09 -27.71
C CYS A 200 17.91 -8.90 -26.29
N ILE A 201 17.14 -9.88 -25.78
CA ILE A 201 16.42 -9.74 -24.50
C ILE A 201 17.23 -10.31 -23.34
N GLU A 202 17.59 -9.47 -22.37
CA GLU A 202 18.13 -9.87 -21.07
C GLU A 202 17.09 -9.68 -19.95
N VAL A 203 16.94 -10.68 -19.06
CA VAL A 203 15.89 -10.72 -18.04
C VAL A 203 16.42 -10.26 -16.68
N PHE A 204 15.81 -9.19 -16.16
CA PHE A 204 16.05 -8.64 -14.82
C PHE A 204 14.82 -8.84 -13.93
N HIS A 205 15.06 -9.26 -12.70
CA HIS A 205 14.00 -9.42 -11.70
C HIS A 205 14.12 -8.32 -10.65
N SER A 206 13.03 -7.58 -10.45
CA SER A 206 12.90 -6.67 -9.33
C SER A 206 12.60 -7.43 -8.03
N LEU A 207 12.86 -6.79 -6.90
CA LEU A 207 12.48 -7.31 -5.57
C LEU A 207 10.95 -7.41 -5.46
N SER A 208 10.47 -8.45 -4.76
CA SER A 208 9.03 -8.62 -4.58
C SER A 208 8.45 -7.53 -3.66
N CYS A 209 7.17 -7.22 -3.83
CA CYS A 209 6.51 -6.21 -2.99
C CYS A 209 6.37 -6.67 -1.53
N THR A 210 6.30 -7.97 -1.29
CA THR A 210 6.33 -8.55 0.06
C THR A 210 7.69 -8.36 0.74
N GLN A 211 8.79 -8.43 0.00
CA GLN A 211 10.14 -8.13 0.51
C GLN A 211 10.30 -6.62 0.78
N HIS A 212 9.78 -5.77 -0.10
CA HIS A 212 9.75 -4.33 0.16
C HIS A 212 8.97 -3.99 1.43
N LEU A 213 7.79 -4.59 1.63
CA LEU A 213 7.02 -4.42 2.85
C LEU A 213 7.80 -4.86 4.09
N ALA A 214 8.49 -6.01 4.03
CA ALA A 214 9.33 -6.48 5.14
C ALA A 214 10.43 -5.45 5.48
N SER A 215 11.15 -4.94 4.48
CA SER A 215 12.16 -3.90 4.72
C SER A 215 11.57 -2.60 5.26
N VAL A 216 10.35 -2.23 4.86
CA VAL A 216 9.66 -1.04 5.38
C VAL A 216 9.23 -1.27 6.83
N PHE A 217 8.72 -2.45 7.14
CA PHE A 217 8.32 -2.85 8.49
C PHE A 217 9.51 -2.83 9.46
N ASP A 218 10.64 -3.40 9.07
CA ASP A 218 11.87 -3.44 9.86
C ASP A 218 12.42 -2.04 10.14
N LYS A 219 12.44 -1.18 9.12
CA LYS A 219 13.06 0.16 9.24
C LYS A 219 12.16 1.20 9.91
N LEU A 220 10.84 1.10 9.74
CA LEU A 220 9.90 2.11 10.25
C LEU A 220 9.20 1.67 11.53
N ILE A 221 8.60 0.48 11.55
CA ILE A 221 7.72 0.04 12.66
C ILE A 221 8.57 -0.53 13.80
N LEU A 222 9.54 -1.38 13.47
CA LEU A 222 10.42 -2.05 14.45
C LEU A 222 11.59 -1.18 14.92
N ASN A 223 11.62 0.10 14.58
CA ASN A 223 12.66 1.01 15.01
C ASN A 223 12.32 1.68 16.35
N SER A 224 13.20 1.56 17.34
CA SER A 224 13.03 2.18 18.67
C SER A 224 13.20 3.70 18.67
N GLN A 225 13.75 4.28 17.60
CA GLN A 225 13.93 5.73 17.47
C GLN A 225 12.60 6.48 17.32
N PHE A 226 11.60 5.86 16.72
CA PHE A 226 10.27 6.45 16.56
C PHE A 226 9.40 6.12 17.77
N PRO A 227 8.88 7.12 18.51
CA PRO A 227 8.05 6.90 19.69
C PRO A 227 6.65 6.43 19.33
N PHE A 228 6.14 6.83 18.16
CA PHE A 228 4.82 6.42 17.66
C PHE A 228 4.80 4.94 17.27
N LYS A 229 3.80 4.21 17.77
CA LYS A 229 3.59 2.77 17.57
C LYS A 229 2.15 2.46 17.19
N LEU A 230 1.95 1.30 16.57
CA LEU A 230 0.65 0.82 16.11
C LEU A 230 0.22 -0.37 16.96
N SER A 231 -1.07 -0.51 17.23
CA SER A 231 -1.61 -1.72 17.84
C SER A 231 -1.63 -2.90 16.85
N SER A 232 -1.72 -4.12 17.40
CA SER A 232 -1.82 -5.36 16.62
C SER A 232 -2.95 -5.30 15.59
N ARG A 233 -4.14 -4.85 16.01
CA ARG A 233 -5.34 -4.73 15.17
C ARG A 233 -5.14 -3.76 14.00
N VAL A 234 -4.47 -2.64 14.24
CA VAL A 234 -4.18 -1.64 13.18
C VAL A 234 -3.19 -2.21 12.17
N ILE A 235 -2.14 -2.89 12.63
CA ILE A 235 -1.17 -3.56 11.76
C ILE A 235 -1.87 -4.64 10.92
N GLN A 236 -2.74 -5.46 11.53
CA GLN A 236 -3.53 -6.47 10.82
C GLN A 236 -4.40 -5.87 9.72
N VAL A 237 -5.06 -4.73 9.96
CA VAL A 237 -5.85 -4.04 8.93
C VAL A 237 -4.97 -3.53 7.78
N LEU A 238 -3.86 -2.85 8.09
CA LEU A 238 -2.95 -2.32 7.06
C LEU A 238 -2.30 -3.44 6.23
N VAL A 239 -1.85 -4.50 6.89
CA VAL A 239 -1.27 -5.68 6.24
C VAL A 239 -2.34 -6.45 5.45
N GLY A 240 -3.57 -6.52 5.96
CA GLY A 240 -4.70 -7.13 5.26
C GLY A 240 -5.03 -6.38 3.97
N ILE A 241 -5.10 -5.05 4.02
CA ILE A 241 -5.29 -4.20 2.82
C ILE A 241 -4.16 -4.47 1.81
N PHE A 242 -2.91 -4.55 2.28
CA PHE A 242 -1.78 -4.82 1.41
C PHE A 242 -1.84 -6.21 0.76
N LEU A 243 -2.07 -7.29 1.52
CA LEU A 243 -1.98 -8.66 1.01
C LEU A 243 -3.20 -9.09 0.18
N TYR A 244 -4.40 -8.58 0.51
CA TYR A 244 -5.65 -9.04 -0.11
C TYR A 244 -6.20 -8.11 -1.20
N HIS A 245 -5.73 -6.86 -1.30
CA HIS A 245 -6.24 -5.90 -2.27
C HIS A 245 -5.18 -5.46 -3.29
N ASP A 246 -4.15 -4.70 -2.88
CA ASP A 246 -3.40 -3.88 -3.83
C ASP A 246 -1.89 -4.17 -3.92
N PHE A 247 -1.32 -4.97 -3.00
CA PHE A 247 0.12 -5.20 -2.80
C PHE A 247 0.99 -3.92 -2.78
N SER A 248 0.42 -2.72 -2.68
CA SER A 248 1.13 -1.46 -2.84
C SER A 248 1.74 -0.97 -1.53
N VAL A 249 3.05 -0.75 -1.54
CA VAL A 249 3.79 -0.20 -0.38
C VAL A 249 3.46 1.27 -0.19
N GLN A 250 3.18 2.02 -1.27
CA GLN A 250 2.69 3.40 -1.16
C GLN A 250 1.38 3.51 -0.38
N ASN A 251 0.41 2.65 -0.67
CA ASN A 251 -0.87 2.67 0.04
C ASN A 251 -0.67 2.29 1.51
N PHE A 252 0.23 1.35 1.79
CA PHE A 252 0.62 1.03 3.17
C PHE A 252 1.22 2.24 3.90
N VAL A 253 2.16 2.97 3.27
CA VAL A 253 2.77 4.18 3.85
C VAL A 253 1.74 5.30 4.04
N LYS A 254 0.80 5.50 3.09
CA LYS A 254 -0.32 6.45 3.27
C LYS A 254 -1.22 6.04 4.45
N GLY A 255 -1.46 4.75 4.62
CA GLY A 255 -2.19 4.23 5.78
C GLY A 255 -1.47 4.48 7.11
N LEU A 256 -0.13 4.37 7.13
CA LEU A 256 0.69 4.77 8.27
C LEU A 256 0.60 6.27 8.55
N GLN A 257 0.73 7.11 7.52
CA GLN A 257 0.61 8.56 7.64
C GLN A 257 -0.76 8.99 8.18
N PHE A 258 -1.83 8.34 7.71
CA PHE A 258 -3.17 8.59 8.19
C PHE A 258 -3.33 8.16 9.67
N SER A 259 -2.78 7.00 10.04
CA SER A 259 -2.79 6.52 11.44
C SER A 259 -2.06 7.47 12.38
N MET A 260 -0.91 8.02 11.94
CA MET A 260 -0.20 9.07 12.68
C MET A 260 -1.07 10.33 12.84
N LEU A 261 -1.66 10.82 11.74
CA LEU A 261 -2.50 12.01 11.76
C LEU A 261 -3.69 11.84 12.70
N GLU A 262 -4.35 10.69 12.67
CA GLU A 262 -5.50 10.40 13.53
C GLU A 262 -5.09 10.32 15.01
N HIS A 263 -3.96 9.68 15.32
CA HIS A 263 -3.45 9.58 16.70
C HIS A 263 -3.15 10.95 17.31
N PHE A 264 -2.40 11.80 16.59
CA PHE A 264 -2.03 13.13 17.08
C PHE A 264 -3.21 14.11 17.12
N LYS A 265 -4.25 13.87 16.31
CA LYS A 265 -5.47 14.69 16.32
C LYS A 265 -6.46 14.26 17.41
N SER A 266 -6.64 12.96 17.63
CA SER A 266 -7.64 12.42 18.54
C SER A 266 -7.22 12.56 20.01
N GLN A 267 -5.95 12.33 20.32
CA GLN A 267 -5.46 12.29 21.70
C GLN A 267 -4.54 13.47 22.01
N PRO A 268 -4.93 14.37 22.93
CA PRO A 268 -4.10 15.52 23.30
C PRO A 268 -2.86 15.12 24.12
N LEU A 269 -2.86 13.93 24.74
CA LEU A 269 -1.71 13.41 25.47
C LEU A 269 -0.60 12.91 24.54
N SER A 270 -0.87 12.76 23.24
CA SER A 270 0.13 12.41 22.23
C SER A 270 1.24 13.44 22.09
N MET A 271 1.11 14.63 22.71
CA MET A 271 2.20 15.59 22.89
C MET A 271 3.39 15.02 23.68
N LEU A 272 3.18 13.96 24.47
CA LEU A 272 4.24 13.24 25.18
C LEU A 272 4.93 12.18 24.30
N CYS A 273 4.40 11.89 23.11
CA CYS A 273 4.95 10.95 22.15
C CYS A 273 6.10 11.59 21.34
N CYS A 274 7.18 11.95 22.04
CA CYS A 274 8.37 12.59 21.47
C CYS A 274 9.63 11.79 21.81
N GLN A 275 10.80 12.31 21.41
CA GLN A 275 12.05 11.73 21.87
C GLN A 275 12.17 11.85 23.40
N LYS A 276 12.92 10.92 24.02
CA LYS A 276 13.00 10.79 25.48
C LYS A 276 13.27 12.12 26.21
N GLN A 277 14.17 12.97 25.71
CA GLN A 277 14.52 14.23 26.37
C GLN A 277 13.35 15.22 26.34
N GLU A 278 12.75 15.40 25.17
CA GLU A 278 11.60 16.30 24.97
C GLU A 278 10.37 15.82 25.76
N ALA A 279 10.09 14.51 25.74
CA ALA A 279 8.97 13.92 26.48
C ALA A 279 9.08 14.20 27.99
N LEU A 280 10.28 14.12 28.56
CA LEU A 280 10.52 14.40 29.98
C LEU A 280 10.35 15.88 30.33
N LEU A 281 10.74 16.78 29.43
CA LEU A 281 10.53 18.22 29.60
C LEU A 281 9.03 18.55 29.52
N SER A 282 8.35 18.02 28.50
CA SER A 282 6.90 18.18 28.31
C SER A 282 6.10 17.64 29.50
N ALA A 283 6.53 16.54 30.11
CA ALA A 283 5.92 15.98 31.31
C ALA A 283 6.02 16.90 32.54
N LYS A 284 7.11 17.66 32.68
CA LYS A 284 7.26 18.67 33.76
C LYS A 284 6.31 19.85 33.58
N THR A 285 6.12 20.29 32.33
CA THR A 285 5.33 21.47 32.00
C THR A 285 3.83 21.17 31.78
N LEU A 286 3.34 20.00 32.19
CA LEU A 286 1.95 19.60 31.99
C LEU A 286 0.97 20.53 32.72
N SER A 287 -0.09 20.93 32.03
CA SER A 287 -1.21 21.65 32.61
C SER A 287 -2.08 20.74 33.47
N LYS A 288 -2.81 21.30 34.44
CA LYS A 288 -3.71 20.55 35.32
C LYS A 288 -4.73 19.69 34.57
N LYS A 289 -5.32 20.22 33.49
CA LYS A 289 -6.26 19.47 32.63
C LYS A 289 -5.62 18.23 31.99
N ASN A 290 -4.35 18.30 31.62
CA ASN A 290 -3.66 17.14 31.04
C ASN A 290 -3.26 16.12 32.12
N VAL A 291 -2.96 16.56 33.34
CA VAL A 291 -2.75 15.66 34.48
C VAL A 291 -4.04 14.88 34.81
N GLU A 292 -5.19 15.55 34.81
CA GLU A 292 -6.50 14.88 34.97
C GLU A 292 -6.75 13.86 33.86
N ARG A 293 -6.44 14.20 32.60
CA ARG A 293 -6.53 13.24 31.48
C ARG A 293 -5.62 12.02 31.67
N ILE A 294 -4.43 12.19 32.24
CA ILE A 294 -3.54 11.07 32.57
C ILE A 294 -4.19 10.18 33.65
N ARG A 295 -4.82 10.76 34.67
CA ARG A 295 -5.53 9.98 35.71
C ARG A 295 -6.66 9.13 35.14
N HIS A 296 -7.32 9.60 34.07
CA HIS A 296 -8.39 8.88 33.39
C HIS A 296 -7.91 7.84 32.36
N LEU A 297 -6.59 7.70 32.12
CA LEU A 297 -6.08 6.68 31.22
C LEU A 297 -6.25 5.28 31.84
N PRO A 298 -6.80 4.30 31.11
CA PRO A 298 -6.98 2.93 31.61
C PRO A 298 -5.68 2.29 32.12
N SER A 299 -4.56 2.46 31.39
CA SER A 299 -3.27 1.93 31.83
C SER A 299 -2.75 2.57 33.12
N PHE A 300 -3.03 3.86 33.34
CA PHE A 300 -2.65 4.57 34.55
C PHE A 300 -3.52 4.14 35.73
N MET A 301 -4.82 3.92 35.52
CA MET A 301 -5.72 3.40 36.56
C MET A 301 -5.27 2.01 37.04
N ARG A 302 -4.92 1.10 36.12
CA ARG A 302 -4.33 -0.21 36.46
C ARG A 302 -3.02 -0.08 37.24
N TYR A 303 -2.18 0.89 36.87
CA TYR A 303 -0.93 1.15 37.59
C TYR A 303 -1.21 1.59 39.03
N VAL A 304 -2.16 2.51 39.24
CA VAL A 304 -2.57 2.99 40.58
C VAL A 304 -3.11 1.84 41.42
N GLU A 305 -3.94 0.97 40.87
CA GLU A 305 -4.48 -0.21 41.57
C GLU A 305 -3.40 -1.16 42.09
N THR A 306 -2.25 -1.22 41.41
CA THR A 306 -1.12 -2.09 41.80
C THR A 306 -0.24 -1.47 42.90
N GLN A 307 -0.39 -0.17 43.20
CA GLN A 307 0.42 0.52 44.21
C GLN A 307 -0.16 0.41 45.62
N GLU A 308 0.69 0.68 46.62
CA GLU A 308 0.31 0.77 48.03
C GLU A 308 -0.74 1.87 48.29
N PRO A 309 -1.64 1.71 49.29
CA PRO A 309 -2.73 2.66 49.56
C PRO A 309 -2.26 4.11 49.80
N GLN A 310 -1.08 4.29 50.38
CA GLN A 310 -0.50 5.61 50.62
C GLN A 310 -0.10 6.32 49.32
N GLU A 311 0.51 5.58 48.38
CA GLU A 311 0.86 6.08 47.05
C GLU A 311 -0.38 6.36 46.20
N GLN A 312 -1.42 5.53 46.32
CA GLN A 312 -2.70 5.75 45.63
C GLN A 312 -3.30 7.12 45.97
N VAL A 313 -3.33 7.49 47.25
CA VAL A 313 -3.84 8.80 47.68
C VAL A 313 -3.01 9.93 47.09
N GLN A 314 -1.67 9.81 47.09
CA GLN A 314 -0.78 10.83 46.52
C GLN A 314 -0.96 10.99 45.01
N LEU A 315 -1.11 9.89 44.27
CA LEU A 315 -1.33 9.92 42.81
C LEU A 315 -2.68 10.56 42.43
N LEU A 316 -3.71 10.41 43.28
CA LEU A 316 -5.03 10.98 43.03
C LEU A 316 -5.15 12.45 43.46
N THR A 317 -4.42 12.88 44.49
CA THR A 317 -4.56 14.22 45.07
C THR A 317 -3.47 15.22 44.65
N ASN A 318 -2.21 14.78 44.47
CA ASN A 318 -1.08 15.66 44.21
C ASN A 318 -0.71 15.68 42.72
N ASP A 319 -0.88 16.84 42.07
CA ASP A 319 -0.59 17.02 40.65
C ASP A 319 0.91 16.98 40.33
N GLU A 320 1.78 17.45 41.23
CA GLU A 320 3.24 17.45 41.01
C GLU A 320 3.82 16.04 41.12
N HIS A 321 3.32 15.23 42.08
CA HIS A 321 3.71 13.81 42.20
C HIS A 321 3.40 13.03 40.92
N VAL A 322 2.21 13.24 40.33
CA VAL A 322 1.85 12.59 39.06
C VAL A 322 2.80 12.97 37.93
N LYS A 323 3.31 14.20 37.88
CA LYS A 323 4.30 14.62 36.86
C LYS A 323 5.64 13.92 37.04
N GLU A 324 6.09 13.72 38.28
CA GLU A 324 7.31 12.98 38.59
C GLU A 324 7.18 11.51 38.23
N VAL A 325 6.07 10.88 38.63
CA VAL A 325 5.77 9.49 38.30
C VAL A 325 5.62 9.32 36.79
N CYS A 326 4.93 10.23 36.10
CA CYS A 326 4.81 10.21 34.64
C CYS A 326 6.19 10.22 33.95
N GLN A 327 7.14 11.03 34.42
CA GLN A 327 8.51 11.00 33.89
C GLN A 327 9.18 9.64 34.08
N GLN A 328 8.97 8.99 35.22
CA GLN A 328 9.53 7.67 35.49
C GLN A 328 8.89 6.60 34.59
N LEU A 329 7.56 6.63 34.44
CA LEU A 329 6.83 5.72 33.56
C LEU A 329 7.25 5.88 32.10
N LEU A 330 7.41 7.11 31.61
CA LEU A 330 7.92 7.37 30.26
C LEU A 330 9.35 6.85 30.05
N LYS A 331 10.24 6.99 31.06
CA LYS A 331 11.60 6.40 31.00
C LYS A 331 11.54 4.88 30.88
N ASN A 332 10.67 4.24 31.66
CA ASN A 332 10.47 2.80 31.64
C ASN A 332 9.92 2.34 30.29
N LEU A 333 8.93 3.05 29.74
CA LEU A 333 8.34 2.76 28.43
C LEU A 333 9.39 2.84 27.30
N HIS A 334 10.23 3.87 27.28
CA HIS A 334 11.32 3.95 26.30
C HIS A 334 12.38 2.85 26.49
N LYS A 335 12.67 2.44 27.73
CA LYS A 335 13.59 1.31 28.01
C LYS A 335 12.98 0.00 27.51
N TYR A 336 11.69 -0.22 27.76
CA TYR A 336 10.93 -1.35 27.26
C TYR A 336 11.01 -1.46 25.73
N HIS A 337 10.70 -0.39 24.98
CA HIS A 337 10.81 -0.41 23.52
C HIS A 337 12.24 -0.67 23.00
N LYS A 338 13.27 -0.18 23.70
CA LYS A 338 14.66 -0.44 23.30
C LYS A 338 15.07 -1.91 23.47
N ASN A 339 14.55 -2.57 24.49
CA ASN A 339 14.86 -3.97 24.79
C ASN A 339 13.98 -4.95 24.00
N TYR A 340 12.74 -4.55 23.72
CA TYR A 340 11.74 -5.36 23.03
C TYR A 340 12.18 -5.77 21.61
N TYR A 341 12.63 -4.82 20.76
CA TYR A 341 12.94 -5.12 19.35
C TYR A 341 14.14 -6.06 19.14
N PRO A 342 15.28 -5.90 19.84
CA PRO A 342 16.39 -6.85 19.72
C PRO A 342 16.00 -8.28 20.12
N ILE A 343 15.18 -8.43 21.16
CA ILE A 343 14.75 -9.74 21.64
C ILE A 343 13.73 -10.36 20.68
N LEU A 344 12.82 -9.56 20.12
CA LEU A 344 11.94 -9.98 19.04
C LEU A 344 12.71 -10.48 17.82
N GLN A 345 13.78 -9.79 17.41
CA GLN A 345 14.64 -10.21 16.29
C GLN A 345 15.41 -11.50 16.60
N CYS A 346 15.89 -11.65 17.84
CA CYS A 346 16.53 -12.88 18.31
C CYS A 346 15.54 -14.06 18.23
N LEU A 347 14.34 -13.88 18.77
CA LEU A 347 13.28 -14.89 18.73
C LEU A 347 12.90 -15.23 17.29
N HIS A 348 12.73 -14.24 16.41
CA HIS A 348 12.42 -14.47 15.00
C HIS A 348 13.52 -15.26 14.29
N SER A 349 14.79 -14.96 14.54
CA SER A 349 15.92 -15.68 13.95
C SER A 349 15.93 -17.15 14.37
N LEU A 350 15.53 -17.44 15.62
CA LEU A 350 15.38 -18.79 16.12
C LEU A 350 14.16 -19.49 15.51
N THR A 351 13.00 -18.82 15.44
CA THR A 351 11.73 -19.43 15.01
C THR A 351 11.60 -19.57 13.51
N SER A 352 12.20 -18.67 12.72
CA SER A 352 12.23 -18.75 11.25
C SER A 352 12.98 -20.00 10.75
N SER A 353 13.88 -20.55 11.56
CA SER A 353 14.60 -21.79 11.23
C SER A 353 13.77 -23.07 11.47
N LEU A 354 12.64 -22.99 12.18
CA LEU A 354 11.83 -24.16 12.50
C LEU A 354 10.92 -24.56 11.33
N PRO A 355 10.74 -25.87 11.08
CA PRO A 355 9.72 -26.37 10.17
C PRO A 355 8.32 -26.00 10.70
N LYS A 356 7.34 -25.84 9.81
CA LYS A 356 5.94 -25.46 10.09
C LYS A 356 5.67 -24.01 10.52
N PHE A 357 6.70 -23.20 10.81
CA PHE A 357 6.56 -21.77 11.16
C PHE A 357 5.44 -21.47 12.18
N PRO A 358 5.46 -22.11 13.36
CA PRO A 358 4.38 -22.01 14.36
C PRO A 358 4.08 -20.57 14.81
N LEU A 359 5.09 -19.70 14.87
CA LEU A 359 4.95 -18.29 15.26
C LEU A 359 4.96 -17.31 14.08
N GLY A 360 4.72 -17.83 12.87
CA GLY A 360 4.73 -17.07 11.63
C GLY A 360 6.07 -17.11 10.89
N LYS A 361 5.99 -16.90 9.57
CA LYS A 361 7.15 -16.91 8.66
C LYS A 361 7.88 -15.57 8.69
N HIS A 362 7.15 -14.48 8.89
CA HIS A 362 7.67 -13.12 8.84
C HIS A 362 7.70 -12.48 10.22
N ILE A 363 8.70 -11.64 10.50
CA ILE A 363 8.84 -10.91 11.77
C ILE A 363 7.59 -10.10 12.17
N ARG A 364 6.83 -9.61 11.19
CA ARG A 364 5.57 -8.89 11.40
C ARG A 364 4.48 -9.75 12.03
N GLU A 365 4.42 -11.04 11.71
CA GLU A 365 3.43 -11.97 12.25
C GLU A 365 3.74 -12.24 13.73
N LEU A 366 5.00 -12.55 14.02
CA LEU A 366 5.49 -12.66 15.39
C LEU A 366 5.21 -11.39 16.20
N HIS A 367 5.51 -10.21 15.65
CA HIS A 367 5.26 -8.94 16.32
C HIS A 367 3.78 -8.73 16.67
N VAL A 368 2.88 -9.04 15.73
CA VAL A 368 1.43 -8.94 15.94
C VAL A 368 0.97 -9.89 17.03
N SER A 369 1.42 -11.15 17.01
CA SER A 369 1.09 -12.14 18.04
C SER A 369 1.61 -11.73 19.42
N CYS A 370 2.84 -11.20 19.51
CA CYS A 370 3.43 -10.72 20.77
C CYS A 370 2.66 -9.54 21.40
N ILE A 371 2.08 -8.65 20.57
CA ILE A 371 1.33 -7.51 21.08
C ILE A 371 -0.08 -7.93 21.52
N GLU A 372 -0.68 -8.89 20.82
CA GLU A 372 -2.06 -9.30 21.06
C GLU A 372 -2.21 -10.19 22.30
N LYS A 373 -1.28 -11.13 22.53
CA LYS A 373 -1.35 -12.10 23.62
C LYS A 373 0.02 -12.38 24.20
N ASN A 374 0.04 -12.88 25.44
CA ASN A 374 1.24 -13.46 26.04
C ASN A 374 1.66 -14.70 25.23
N LEU A 375 2.88 -14.71 24.70
CA LEU A 375 3.37 -15.83 23.88
C LEU A 375 3.38 -17.15 24.65
N TRP A 376 3.81 -17.16 25.90
CA TRP A 376 3.91 -18.38 26.71
C TRP A 376 2.55 -18.99 27.13
N GLU A 377 1.44 -18.33 26.82
CA GLU A 377 0.09 -18.89 27.02
C GLU A 377 -0.48 -19.50 25.74
N THR A 378 0.20 -19.31 24.59
CA THR A 378 -0.24 -19.89 23.32
C THR A 378 0.32 -21.30 23.12
N GLU A 379 -0.56 -22.22 22.73
CA GLU A 379 -0.20 -23.59 22.35
C GLU A 379 0.85 -23.63 21.23
N GLU A 380 0.88 -22.61 20.38
CA GLU A 380 1.89 -22.44 19.32
C GLU A 380 3.30 -22.26 19.89
N TYR A 381 3.46 -21.47 20.96
CA TYR A 381 4.75 -21.29 21.62
C TYR A 381 5.19 -22.56 22.33
N ASP A 382 4.27 -23.23 23.04
CA ASP A 382 4.53 -24.52 23.65
C ASP A 382 4.94 -25.54 22.59
N SER A 383 4.29 -25.58 21.42
CA SER A 383 4.70 -26.46 20.33
C SER A 383 6.12 -26.16 19.82
N THR A 384 6.57 -24.89 19.83
CA THR A 384 7.95 -24.53 19.43
C THR A 384 9.00 -25.03 20.43
N LEU A 385 8.62 -25.08 21.71
CA LEU A 385 9.43 -25.63 22.79
C LEU A 385 9.37 -27.17 22.77
N LEU A 386 8.17 -27.74 22.59
CA LEU A 386 7.85 -29.17 22.65
C LEU A 386 8.30 -29.97 21.40
N GLU A 387 8.25 -29.41 20.19
CA GLU A 387 8.83 -30.06 18.99
C GLU A 387 10.35 -30.27 19.12
N LYS A 388 11.00 -29.56 20.05
CA LYS A 388 12.39 -29.81 20.46
C LYS A 388 12.52 -30.85 21.57
N GLU A 389 11.47 -31.06 22.37
CA GLU A 389 11.38 -32.05 23.46
C GLU A 389 11.01 -33.47 23.00
N SER A 390 10.47 -33.65 21.78
CA SER A 390 10.10 -34.98 21.26
C SER A 390 11.28 -35.96 21.06
N ARG A 391 12.51 -35.55 21.42
CA ARG A 391 13.71 -36.40 21.48
C ARG A 391 14.05 -36.90 22.90
N ARG A 392 13.21 -36.65 23.92
CA ARG A 392 13.44 -36.96 25.35
C ARG A 392 13.39 -38.45 25.75
N THR A 393 13.52 -39.41 24.84
CA THR A 393 13.38 -40.85 25.15
C THR A 393 14.69 -41.61 25.38
N LYS A 394 15.86 -40.95 25.40
CA LYS A 394 17.15 -41.58 25.75
C LYS A 394 17.94 -40.71 26.72
N ARG A 395 18.85 -41.33 27.50
CA ARG A 395 19.77 -40.66 28.45
C ARG A 395 20.31 -39.38 27.82
N MET A 396 20.06 -38.24 28.48
CA MET A 396 20.40 -36.95 27.91
C MET A 396 21.91 -36.82 27.76
N ASN A 397 22.35 -36.54 26.54
CA ASN A 397 23.74 -36.22 26.28
C ASN A 397 24.10 -34.87 26.95
N PRO A 398 25.37 -34.60 27.33
CA PRO A 398 25.78 -33.30 27.87
C PRO A 398 25.37 -32.11 26.97
N PHE A 399 25.37 -32.32 25.65
CA PHE A 399 24.89 -31.36 24.67
C PHE A 399 23.37 -31.08 24.77
N GLU A 400 22.57 -32.09 25.10
CA GLU A 400 21.12 -31.93 25.27
C GLU A 400 20.79 -31.18 26.56
N VAL A 401 21.59 -31.37 27.62
CA VAL A 401 21.47 -30.60 28.87
C VAL A 401 21.80 -29.12 28.61
N LEU A 402 22.91 -28.84 27.93
CA LEU A 402 23.28 -27.48 27.51
C LEU A 402 22.21 -26.84 26.62
N ARG A 403 21.64 -27.62 25.68
CA ARG A 403 20.54 -27.15 24.83
C ARG A 403 19.31 -26.76 25.66
N SER A 404 18.92 -27.57 26.65
CA SER A 404 17.81 -27.23 27.55
C SER A 404 18.09 -25.96 28.34
N GLN A 405 19.29 -25.80 28.89
CA GLN A 405 19.69 -24.58 29.61
C GLN A 405 19.63 -23.33 28.74
N VAL A 406 20.06 -23.43 27.47
CA VAL A 406 19.97 -22.31 26.52
C VAL A 406 18.51 -21.99 26.18
N ILE A 407 17.64 -22.99 26.06
CA ILE A 407 16.22 -22.78 25.81
C ILE A 407 15.54 -22.14 27.01
N GLU A 408 15.82 -22.61 28.23
CA GLU A 408 15.31 -21.99 29.47
C GLU A 408 15.79 -20.55 29.62
N PHE A 409 17.04 -20.27 29.26
CA PHE A 409 17.56 -18.91 29.23
C PHE A 409 16.80 -18.03 28.23
N ILE A 410 16.56 -18.52 27.00
CA ILE A 410 15.77 -17.78 26.01
C ILE A 410 14.33 -17.59 26.49
N ASP A 411 13.70 -18.61 27.09
CA ASP A 411 12.35 -18.51 27.64
C ASP A 411 12.26 -17.46 28.74
N SER A 412 13.27 -17.40 29.63
CA SER A 412 13.36 -16.36 30.65
C SER A 412 13.46 -14.95 30.05
N LEU A 413 14.24 -14.77 28.97
CA LEU A 413 14.34 -13.50 28.25
C LEU A 413 13.02 -13.10 27.58
N VAL A 414 12.32 -14.06 26.97
CA VAL A 414 11.01 -13.83 26.34
C VAL A 414 10.00 -13.38 27.39
N ARG A 415 9.94 -14.05 28.54
CA ARG A 415 9.02 -13.69 29.64
C ARG A 415 9.31 -12.33 30.24
N GLU A 416 10.58 -11.96 30.38
CA GLU A 416 10.98 -10.68 30.97
C GLU A 416 10.70 -9.49 30.02
N TYR A 417 11.00 -9.64 28.72
CA TYR A 417 11.04 -8.50 27.80
C TYR A 417 9.96 -8.47 26.72
N LEU A 418 9.35 -9.61 26.36
CA LEU A 418 8.27 -9.68 25.35
C LEU A 418 6.88 -9.73 26.00
N THR A 419 6.63 -8.82 26.95
CA THR A 419 5.30 -8.61 27.52
C THR A 419 4.43 -7.80 26.55
N PRO A 420 3.10 -7.98 26.53
CA PRO A 420 2.21 -7.17 25.72
C PRO A 420 2.30 -5.68 26.07
N ALA A 421 2.23 -4.83 25.06
CA ALA A 421 2.26 -3.38 25.23
C ALA A 421 1.11 -2.86 26.11
N GLU A 422 -0.04 -3.56 26.12
CA GLU A 422 -1.23 -3.20 26.90
C GLU A 422 -1.01 -3.24 28.42
N LEU A 423 0.00 -3.99 28.88
CA LEU A 423 0.36 -4.09 30.30
C LEU A 423 1.28 -2.95 30.74
N GLN A 424 1.93 -2.26 29.81
CA GLN A 424 2.83 -1.15 30.14
C GLN A 424 2.01 0.10 30.47
N PRO A 425 2.33 0.80 31.57
CA PRO A 425 1.65 2.04 31.93
C PRO A 425 1.94 3.15 30.90
N LEU A 426 0.92 3.99 30.62
CA LEU A 426 0.96 5.07 29.61
C LEU A 426 1.20 4.59 28.17
N ASN A 427 0.85 3.35 27.84
CA ASN A 427 0.99 2.84 26.48
C ASN A 427 0.15 3.62 25.45
N GLU A 428 -1.01 4.17 25.84
CA GLU A 428 -1.95 4.84 24.95
C GLU A 428 -1.38 6.12 24.36
N VAL A 429 -0.38 6.72 25.02
CA VAL A 429 0.33 7.89 24.52
C VAL A 429 1.09 7.57 23.23
N CYS A 430 1.67 6.37 23.15
CA CYS A 430 2.52 5.95 22.04
C CYS A 430 1.78 5.07 21.02
N TYR A 431 0.84 4.24 21.48
CA TYR A 431 0.15 3.24 20.67
C TYR A 431 -1.18 3.74 20.14
N TYR A 432 -1.35 3.66 18.83
CA TYR A 432 -2.61 3.93 18.16
C TYR A 432 -3.47 2.66 18.02
N ASN A 433 -4.70 2.69 18.54
CA ASN A 433 -5.59 1.51 18.62
C ASN A 433 -6.89 1.59 17.78
N SER A 434 -7.19 2.71 17.10
CA SER A 434 -8.47 2.90 16.40
C SER A 434 -8.52 2.16 15.05
N SER A 435 -8.61 0.83 15.09
CA SER A 435 -8.69 -0.01 13.87
C SER A 435 -10.00 0.16 13.10
N GLY A 436 -11.11 0.43 13.80
CA GLY A 436 -12.43 0.61 13.19
C GLY A 436 -12.49 1.84 12.29
N VAL A 437 -12.00 2.98 12.77
CA VAL A 437 -11.95 4.22 11.98
C VAL A 437 -11.02 4.05 10.78
N LEU A 438 -9.86 3.44 10.99
CA LEU A 438 -8.92 3.15 9.91
C LEU A 438 -9.56 2.29 8.81
N ARG A 439 -10.25 1.20 9.19
CA ARG A 439 -10.93 0.31 8.24
C ARG A 439 -12.02 1.05 7.47
N GLN A 440 -12.84 1.86 8.14
CA GLN A 440 -13.91 2.63 7.51
C GLN A 440 -13.38 3.70 6.54
N ARG A 441 -12.21 4.29 6.83
CA ARG A 441 -11.63 5.38 6.02
C ARG A 441 -10.76 4.89 4.86
N LEU A 442 -10.00 3.80 5.06
CA LEU A 442 -9.11 3.26 4.03
C LEU A 442 -9.81 2.21 3.15
N ASN A 443 -10.63 1.34 3.73
CA ASN A 443 -11.35 0.30 3.01
C ASN A 443 -12.85 0.60 3.02
N VAL A 444 -13.22 1.61 2.23
CA VAL A 444 -14.60 2.09 2.16
C VAL A 444 -15.46 1.07 1.42
N THR A 445 -16.56 0.66 2.05
CA THR A 445 -17.57 -0.23 1.45
C THR A 445 -18.85 0.56 1.14
N PRO A 446 -18.87 1.43 0.11
CA PRO A 446 -20.00 2.34 -0.14
C PRO A 446 -21.30 1.59 -0.41
N ARG A 447 -21.23 0.44 -1.11
CA ARG A 447 -22.38 -0.41 -1.38
C ARG A 447 -23.04 -0.89 -0.09
N THR A 448 -22.28 -1.42 0.85
CA THR A 448 -22.79 -1.91 2.14
C THR A 448 -23.39 -0.77 2.95
N SER A 449 -22.77 0.42 2.96
CA SER A 449 -23.30 1.59 3.65
C SER A 449 -24.64 2.06 3.08
N ILE A 450 -24.77 2.13 1.74
CA ILE A 450 -26.02 2.51 1.07
C ILE A 450 -27.10 1.46 1.33
N GLN A 451 -26.78 0.17 1.19
CA GLN A 451 -27.72 -0.91 1.47
C GLN A 451 -28.18 -0.91 2.93
N ALA A 452 -27.28 -0.70 3.88
CA ALA A 452 -27.62 -0.60 5.29
C ALA A 452 -28.52 0.62 5.57
N ALA A 453 -28.26 1.77 4.93
CA ALA A 453 -29.08 2.98 5.05
C ALA A 453 -30.50 2.79 4.50
N LEU A 454 -30.64 2.14 3.34
CA LEU A 454 -31.93 1.88 2.71
C LEU A 454 -32.71 0.76 3.41
N SER A 455 -32.04 -0.27 3.92
CA SER A 455 -32.69 -1.36 4.66
C SER A 455 -33.08 -0.96 6.09
N HIS A 456 -32.21 -0.20 6.79
CA HIS A 456 -32.37 0.14 8.21
C HIS A 456 -32.08 1.65 8.45
N PRO A 457 -33.03 2.54 8.11
CA PRO A 457 -32.87 3.99 8.27
C PRO A 457 -32.69 4.43 9.73
N PHE A 458 -33.18 3.61 10.66
CA PHE A 458 -33.08 3.84 12.11
C PHE A 458 -31.64 4.12 12.58
N TYR A 459 -30.64 3.42 12.04
CA TYR A 459 -29.24 3.60 12.47
C TYR A 459 -28.70 5.02 12.21
N TYR A 460 -29.29 5.74 11.25
CA TYR A 460 -28.86 7.09 10.86
C TYR A 460 -29.78 8.19 11.40
N LEU A 461 -31.10 7.96 11.39
CA LEU A 461 -32.10 8.95 11.78
C LEU A 461 -32.49 8.89 13.27
N GLN A 462 -32.20 7.78 13.95
CA GLN A 462 -32.45 7.57 15.40
C GLN A 462 -33.89 7.91 15.85
N ASN A 463 -34.88 7.68 14.99
CA ASN A 463 -36.30 7.89 15.31
C ASN A 463 -36.97 6.56 15.68
N GLU A 464 -37.69 6.52 16.80
CA GLU A 464 -38.35 5.33 17.34
C GLU A 464 -39.41 4.74 16.39
N SER A 465 -40.08 5.56 15.58
CA SER A 465 -41.07 5.11 14.57
C SER A 465 -40.48 4.28 13.42
N LEU A 466 -39.15 4.28 13.29
CA LEU A 466 -38.40 3.55 12.26
C LEU A 466 -37.81 2.24 12.76
N LYS A 467 -38.00 1.89 14.05
CA LYS A 467 -37.56 0.61 14.59
C LYS A 467 -38.45 -0.51 14.03
N THR A 468 -37.93 -1.22 13.05
CA THR A 468 -38.57 -2.39 12.45
C THR A 468 -37.70 -3.62 12.61
N ASP A 469 -38.32 -4.77 12.90
CA ASP A 469 -37.67 -6.07 12.77
C ASP A 469 -37.30 -6.34 11.30
N ALA A 470 -36.23 -7.11 11.10
CA ALA A 470 -35.69 -7.42 9.78
C ALA A 470 -36.78 -7.96 8.83
N GLY A 471 -37.02 -7.27 7.72
CA GLY A 471 -37.99 -7.66 6.70
C GLY A 471 -39.37 -7.00 6.78
N THR A 472 -39.67 -6.26 7.85
CA THR A 472 -40.93 -5.48 7.92
C THR A 472 -40.76 -4.08 7.32
N ILE A 473 -41.78 -3.60 6.62
CA ILE A 473 -41.80 -2.26 6.01
C ILE A 473 -42.53 -1.33 6.98
N SER A 474 -41.82 -0.40 7.62
CA SER A 474 -42.47 0.68 8.37
C SER A 474 -43.00 1.70 7.38
N SER A 475 -44.28 2.03 7.54
CA SER A 475 -44.98 3.03 6.75
C SER A 475 -44.53 4.46 7.07
N ALA A 476 -43.81 4.67 8.19
CA ALA A 476 -43.16 5.92 8.56
C ALA A 476 -41.75 6.10 7.96
N ALA A 477 -41.25 5.10 7.21
CA ALA A 477 -39.94 5.17 6.57
C ALA A 477 -39.92 6.15 5.38
N PRO A 478 -38.76 6.73 5.03
CA PRO A 478 -38.63 7.55 3.83
C PRO A 478 -39.04 6.79 2.57
N ASP A 479 -39.66 7.48 1.60
CA ASP A 479 -40.21 6.90 0.37
C ASP A 479 -39.18 6.00 -0.36
N LEU A 480 -37.93 6.47 -0.47
CA LEU A 480 -36.84 5.70 -1.10
C LEU A 480 -36.55 4.37 -0.39
N CYS A 481 -36.69 4.31 0.94
CA CYS A 481 -36.47 3.09 1.72
C CYS A 481 -37.63 2.10 1.55
N ILE A 482 -38.86 2.59 1.43
CA ILE A 482 -40.05 1.77 1.14
C ILE A 482 -39.92 1.15 -0.25
N VAL A 483 -39.66 1.99 -1.25
CA VAL A 483 -39.46 1.59 -2.65
C VAL A 483 -38.29 0.59 -2.76
N TYR A 484 -37.21 0.82 -2.00
CA TYR A 484 -36.12 -0.14 -1.88
C TYR A 484 -36.51 -1.45 -1.17
N LYS A 485 -37.34 -1.47 -0.13
CA LYS A 485 -37.76 -2.77 0.45
C LYS A 485 -38.63 -3.56 -0.55
N LEU A 486 -39.56 -2.89 -1.22
CA LEU A 486 -40.40 -3.50 -2.26
C LEU A 486 -39.58 -4.03 -3.44
N HIS A 487 -38.56 -3.31 -3.92
CA HIS A 487 -37.74 -3.78 -5.04
C HIS A 487 -36.97 -5.08 -4.70
N LEU A 488 -36.70 -5.35 -3.42
CA LEU A 488 -35.99 -6.56 -3.01
C LEU A 488 -36.86 -7.80 -3.20
N GLU A 489 -38.17 -7.67 -2.95
CA GLU A 489 -39.20 -8.72 -3.12
C GLU A 489 -39.50 -8.99 -4.60
N CYS A 490 -39.32 -7.98 -5.46
CA CYS A 490 -39.50 -8.14 -6.90
C CYS A 490 -38.39 -8.97 -7.55
N GLY A 491 -38.76 -9.67 -8.64
CA GLY A 491 -37.84 -10.40 -9.49
C GLY A 491 -36.93 -9.51 -10.34
N ARG A 492 -36.28 -10.12 -11.35
CA ARG A 492 -35.31 -9.44 -12.22
C ARG A 492 -35.92 -8.31 -13.07
N LEU A 493 -37.17 -8.49 -13.51
CA LEU A 493 -37.94 -7.48 -14.24
C LEU A 493 -39.10 -7.05 -13.33
N ILE A 494 -39.18 -5.75 -13.09
CA ILE A 494 -40.15 -5.13 -12.19
C ILE A 494 -41.17 -4.41 -13.06
N ASN A 495 -42.45 -4.75 -12.91
CA ASN A 495 -43.55 -4.01 -13.51
C ASN A 495 -43.76 -2.71 -12.73
N LEU A 496 -43.71 -1.57 -13.42
CA LEU A 496 -43.85 -0.26 -12.77
C LEU A 496 -45.22 -0.05 -12.12
N TYR A 497 -46.28 -0.60 -12.72
CA TYR A 497 -47.65 -0.42 -12.20
C TYR A 497 -47.84 -1.19 -10.89
N ASP A 498 -47.50 -2.49 -10.88
CA ASP A 498 -47.62 -3.33 -9.67
C ASP A 498 -46.76 -2.78 -8.52
N TRP A 499 -45.60 -2.22 -8.84
CA TRP A 499 -44.70 -1.63 -7.86
C TRP A 499 -45.25 -0.32 -7.27
N LEU A 500 -45.87 0.52 -8.10
CA LEU A 500 -46.58 1.72 -7.67
C LEU A 500 -47.77 1.34 -6.76
N GLU A 501 -48.57 0.35 -7.13
CA GLU A 501 -49.72 -0.10 -6.34
C GLU A 501 -49.29 -0.63 -4.97
N ALA A 502 -48.20 -1.40 -4.91
CA ALA A 502 -47.61 -1.87 -3.66
C ALA A 502 -47.12 -0.69 -2.78
N PHE A 503 -46.48 0.32 -3.39
CA PHE A 503 -46.04 1.52 -2.68
C PHE A 503 -47.22 2.32 -2.10
N LEU A 504 -48.28 2.53 -2.88
CA LEU A 504 -49.49 3.22 -2.44
C LEU A 504 -50.18 2.48 -1.29
N THR A 505 -50.20 1.15 -1.32
CA THR A 505 -50.76 0.31 -0.25
C THR A 505 -50.00 0.51 1.06
N VAL A 506 -48.66 0.54 1.03
CA VAL A 506 -47.84 0.75 2.23
C VAL A 506 -48.02 2.17 2.80
N MET A 507 -48.05 3.20 1.94
CA MET A 507 -48.25 4.58 2.40
C MET A 507 -49.64 4.80 3.00
N SER A 508 -50.67 4.19 2.42
CA SER A 508 -52.05 4.35 2.90
C SER A 508 -52.30 3.61 4.21
N ALA A 509 -51.50 2.57 4.52
CA ALA A 509 -51.48 1.92 5.83
C ALA A 509 -50.82 2.78 6.94
N ALA A 510 -50.14 3.87 6.59
CA ALA A 510 -49.56 4.82 7.54
C ALA A 510 -50.57 5.88 8.03
N GLU A 511 -51.63 6.11 7.25
CA GLU A 511 -52.62 7.15 7.49
C GLU A 511 -53.81 6.53 8.25
N ASP A 512 -54.00 6.90 9.51
CA ASP A 512 -55.22 6.57 10.27
C ASP A 512 -56.47 7.10 9.52
N GLN A 513 -57.60 6.40 9.65
CA GLN A 513 -58.86 6.52 8.89
C GLN A 513 -59.64 7.86 8.98
N ASP A 514 -58.99 9.02 9.17
CA ASP A 514 -59.67 10.30 9.34
C ASP A 514 -59.31 11.33 8.24
N THR A 515 -59.69 11.09 6.98
CA THR A 515 -59.81 12.19 6.00
C THR A 515 -60.98 12.01 5.02
N ASN A 516 -61.81 13.05 4.93
CA ASN A 516 -63.01 13.15 4.11
C ASN A 516 -62.73 12.97 2.60
N SER A 517 -63.70 12.39 1.89
CA SER A 517 -63.62 11.82 0.54
C SER A 517 -63.38 12.78 -0.63
N GLU A 518 -63.29 14.09 -0.45
CA GLU A 518 -63.14 15.07 -1.55
C GLU A 518 -61.67 15.52 -1.82
N GLU A 519 -60.73 15.32 -0.90
CA GLU A 519 -59.31 15.64 -1.13
C GLU A 519 -58.50 14.50 -1.75
N CYS A 520 -59.07 13.29 -1.79
CA CYS A 520 -58.40 12.03 -2.17
C CYS A 520 -57.68 12.09 -3.54
N GLY A 521 -58.28 12.70 -4.57
CA GLY A 521 -57.69 12.76 -5.91
C GLY A 521 -56.44 13.64 -6.06
N LYS A 522 -56.22 14.64 -5.17
CA LYS A 522 -54.98 15.44 -5.14
C LYS A 522 -53.88 14.73 -4.37
N TYR A 523 -54.23 14.02 -3.29
CA TYR A 523 -53.28 13.22 -2.51
C TYR A 523 -52.73 12.05 -3.32
N ASP A 524 -53.54 11.41 -4.17
CA ASP A 524 -53.07 10.36 -5.06
C ASP A 524 -52.03 10.89 -6.06
N SER A 525 -52.27 12.04 -6.71
CA SER A 525 -51.29 12.65 -7.63
C SER A 525 -49.95 12.95 -6.95
N LEU A 526 -49.97 13.37 -5.68
CA LEU A 526 -48.77 13.64 -4.90
C LEU A 526 -48.01 12.35 -4.51
N LYS A 527 -48.73 11.29 -4.12
CA LYS A 527 -48.13 9.95 -3.86
C LYS A 527 -47.49 9.38 -5.13
N HIS A 528 -48.12 9.57 -6.29
CA HIS A 528 -47.56 9.18 -7.59
C HIS A 528 -46.28 9.96 -7.92
N ALA A 529 -46.24 11.28 -7.68
CA ALA A 529 -45.03 12.09 -7.89
C ALA A 529 -43.87 11.65 -7.00
N ARG A 530 -44.14 11.33 -5.72
CA ARG A 530 -43.16 10.79 -4.77
C ARG A 530 -42.59 9.44 -5.23
N PHE A 531 -43.44 8.56 -5.72
CA PHE A 531 -43.00 7.29 -6.30
C PHE A 531 -42.06 7.51 -7.49
N ILE A 532 -42.45 8.35 -8.47
CA ILE A 532 -41.61 8.65 -9.64
C ILE A 532 -40.25 9.23 -9.22
N GLN A 533 -40.23 10.09 -8.21
CA GLN A 533 -38.97 10.62 -7.65
C GLN A 533 -38.12 9.49 -7.05
N ALA A 534 -38.68 8.64 -6.20
CA ALA A 534 -37.96 7.53 -5.58
C ALA A 534 -37.40 6.53 -6.62
N VAL A 535 -38.17 6.24 -7.67
CA VAL A 535 -37.71 5.42 -8.80
C VAL A 535 -36.56 6.09 -9.54
N SER A 536 -36.64 7.39 -9.79
CA SER A 536 -35.55 8.15 -10.43
C SER A 536 -34.27 8.15 -9.58
N GLU A 537 -34.40 8.28 -8.26
CA GLU A 537 -33.28 8.18 -7.32
C GLU A 537 -32.68 6.77 -7.29
N MET A 538 -33.50 5.71 -7.38
CA MET A 538 -33.01 4.33 -7.49
C MET A 538 -32.28 4.06 -8.81
N GLU A 539 -32.72 4.64 -9.92
CA GLU A 539 -31.99 4.57 -11.20
C GLU A 539 -30.66 5.33 -11.10
N PHE A 540 -30.66 6.51 -10.48
CA PHE A 540 -29.44 7.28 -10.22
C PHE A 540 -28.42 6.52 -9.36
N LEU A 541 -28.88 5.81 -8.32
CA LEU A 541 -28.04 4.96 -7.48
C LEU A 541 -27.58 3.66 -8.17
N GLY A 542 -28.11 3.35 -9.36
CA GLY A 542 -27.75 2.18 -10.15
C GLY A 542 -28.36 0.87 -9.66
N PHE A 543 -29.42 0.91 -8.85
CA PHE A 543 -30.15 -0.29 -8.44
C PHE A 543 -31.02 -0.85 -9.58
N ILE A 544 -31.52 0.04 -10.43
CA ILE A 544 -32.42 -0.28 -11.53
C ILE A 544 -31.98 0.41 -12.82
N LYS A 545 -32.45 -0.09 -13.97
CA LYS A 545 -32.21 0.49 -15.29
C LYS A 545 -33.42 0.31 -16.20
N SER A 546 -33.77 1.38 -16.92
CA SER A 546 -34.79 1.33 -17.97
C SER A 546 -34.49 0.25 -19.02
N THR A 547 -35.50 -0.56 -19.37
CA THR A 547 -35.37 -1.60 -20.39
C THR A 547 -36.34 -1.44 -21.53
N LYS A 548 -35.91 -1.84 -22.72
CA LYS A 548 -36.77 -1.94 -23.91
C LYS A 548 -37.31 -3.36 -24.15
N GLN A 549 -37.04 -4.29 -23.22
CA GLN A 549 -37.42 -5.70 -23.40
C GLN A 549 -38.93 -5.93 -23.20
N LYS A 550 -39.55 -5.18 -22.28
CA LYS A 550 -40.99 -5.15 -22.05
C LYS A 550 -41.41 -3.71 -21.80
N THR A 551 -42.60 -3.34 -22.29
CA THR A 551 -43.21 -2.03 -22.04
C THR A 551 -43.49 -1.89 -20.54
N ASP A 552 -43.26 -0.71 -19.97
CA ASP A 552 -43.53 -0.37 -18.57
C ASP A 552 -42.79 -1.24 -17.54
N HIS A 553 -41.66 -1.83 -17.94
CA HIS A 553 -40.81 -2.63 -17.05
C HIS A 553 -39.42 -2.01 -16.87
N VAL A 554 -38.90 -2.18 -15.66
CA VAL A 554 -37.54 -1.80 -15.30
C VAL A 554 -36.75 -3.05 -14.90
N ALA A 555 -35.47 -3.11 -15.30
CA ALA A 555 -34.60 -4.20 -14.88
C ALA A 555 -33.85 -3.84 -13.61
N ARG A 556 -33.81 -4.81 -12.71
CA ARG A 556 -32.97 -4.77 -11.52
C ARG A 556 -31.53 -5.12 -11.87
N LEU A 557 -30.58 -4.30 -11.43
CA LEU A 557 -29.14 -4.49 -11.67
C LEU A 557 -28.41 -5.15 -10.49
N THR A 558 -28.99 -5.10 -9.30
CA THR A 558 -28.38 -5.63 -8.07
C THR A 558 -29.09 -6.89 -7.58
N TRP A 559 -28.31 -7.86 -7.12
CA TRP A 559 -28.83 -9.01 -6.39
C TRP A 559 -29.11 -8.60 -4.94
N GLY A 560 -30.33 -8.84 -4.46
CA GLY A 560 -30.72 -8.68 -3.06
C GLY A 560 -30.52 -10.00 -2.35
N GLY A 561 -29.60 -10.00 -1.40
CA GLY A 561 -29.17 -11.20 -0.69
C GLY A 561 -27.66 -11.18 -0.52
N CYS A 562 -27.19 -10.51 0.53
CA CYS A 562 -25.97 -10.84 1.23
C CYS A 562 -26.32 -10.88 2.71
#